data_AF-A0A531JSN4-F1
#
_entry.id   AF-A0A531JSN4-F1
#
_cell.length_a   1.000
_cell.length_b   1.000
_cell.length_c   1.000
_cell.angle_alpha   90.00
_cell.angle_beta   90.00
_cell.angle_gamma   90.00
#
_symmetry.space_group_name_H-M   'P 1'
#
loop_
_entity.id
_entity.type
_entity.pdbx_description
1 polymer ?
#
loop_
_entity_poly.entity_id
_entity_poly.type
_entity_poly.pdbx_seq_one_letter_code
_entity_poly.pdbx_strand_id
1 'polypeptide(L)'
;YRTTAIECPCLLPLDGPATDPATRWVLILGLMNSEDQSTRRKNLTMAIVGWFDGRTFAKEFEQELDFGTDNYAFQAFVDGDAIVGIGWLANWADTGPAIDFPTAMTLPRNIHLSAGELHTPPI
;
A
#
# COMPACT_ATOMS: atom_id res chain seq x y z
N TYR A 1 -6.28 7.94 10.89
CA TYR A 1 -5.74 6.86 11.75
C TYR A 1 -4.84 7.44 12.83
N ARG A 2 -4.76 6.84 14.01
CA ARG A 2 -3.65 7.09 14.96
C ARG A 2 -2.68 5.93 14.82
N THR A 3 -1.40 6.18 14.64
CA THR A 3 -0.36 5.15 14.48
C THR A 3 0.88 5.57 15.26
N THR A 4 1.67 4.61 15.73
CA THR A 4 2.94 4.90 16.41
C THR A 4 4.10 5.04 15.43
N ALA A 5 4.00 4.41 14.25
CA ALA A 5 5.04 4.41 13.24
C ALA A 5 4.46 4.17 11.85
N ILE A 6 5.04 4.86 10.87
CA ILE A 6 4.78 4.64 9.45
C ILE A 6 5.96 3.86 8.90
N GLU A 7 5.69 2.70 8.29
CA GLU A 7 6.70 1.75 7.86
C GLU A 7 6.57 1.39 6.38
N CYS A 8 7.62 0.77 5.85
CA CYS A 8 7.68 0.24 4.49
C CYS A 8 7.18 1.20 3.40
N PRO A 9 7.62 2.49 3.38
CA PRO A 9 7.16 3.42 2.36
C PRO A 9 7.59 2.93 0.96
N CYS A 10 6.66 2.95 0.02
CA CYS A 10 6.91 2.62 -1.39
C CYS A 10 6.31 3.72 -2.27
N LEU A 11 7.14 4.39 -3.07
CA LEU A 11 6.73 5.52 -3.93
C LEU A 11 7.04 5.20 -5.39
N LEU A 12 6.00 5.17 -6.23
CA LEU A 12 6.10 4.75 -7.63
C LEU A 12 5.27 5.67 -8.55
N PRO A 13 5.71 5.93 -9.79
CA PRO A 13 4.88 6.57 -10.81
C PRO A 13 3.75 5.60 -11.19
N LEU A 14 2.51 6.08 -11.29
CA LEU A 14 1.31 5.23 -11.36
C LEU A 14 0.73 5.09 -12.76
N ASP A 15 0.65 6.18 -13.52
CA ASP A 15 -0.10 6.24 -14.79
C ASP A 15 0.67 6.92 -15.93
N GLY A 16 2.00 6.96 -15.79
CA GLY A 16 2.89 7.56 -16.78
C GLY A 16 4.35 7.42 -16.37
N PRO A 17 5.29 7.86 -17.21
CA PRO A 17 6.71 7.85 -16.87
C PRO A 17 7.00 8.86 -15.74
N ALA A 18 7.94 8.52 -14.85
CA ALA A 18 8.34 9.40 -13.74
C ALA A 18 8.85 10.79 -14.16
N THR A 19 9.22 10.96 -15.43
CA THR A 19 9.70 12.22 -16.01
C THR A 19 8.58 13.14 -16.51
N ASP A 20 7.35 12.64 -16.64
CA ASP A 20 6.22 13.45 -17.08
C ASP A 20 5.58 14.17 -15.87
N PRO A 21 5.48 15.52 -15.88
CA PRO A 21 4.87 16.27 -14.79
C PRO A 21 3.36 16.01 -14.60
N ALA A 22 2.69 15.40 -15.59
CA ALA A 22 1.30 14.98 -15.46
C ALA A 22 1.14 13.64 -14.73
N THR A 23 2.21 12.86 -14.58
CA THR A 23 2.19 11.54 -13.94
C THR A 23 1.76 11.64 -12.49
N ARG A 24 0.71 10.88 -12.15
CA ARG A 24 0.34 10.62 -10.77
C ARG A 24 1.27 9.60 -10.17
N TRP A 25 1.43 9.69 -8.86
CA TRP A 25 2.25 8.83 -8.04
C TRP A 25 1.39 8.12 -7.01
N VAL A 26 1.79 6.91 -6.66
CA VAL A 26 1.23 6.20 -5.51
C VAL A 26 2.31 6.10 -4.42
N LEU A 27 1.94 6.52 -3.22
CA LEU A 27 2.70 6.33 -1.99
C LEU A 27 1.98 5.30 -1.11
N ILE A 28 2.60 4.15 -0.91
CA ILE A 28 2.09 3.06 -0.09
C ILE A 28 2.80 3.05 1.25
N LEU A 29 2.04 2.87 2.34
CA LEU A 29 2.52 2.98 3.72
C LEU A 29 1.89 1.89 4.60
N GLY A 30 2.70 1.23 5.44
CA GLY A 30 2.21 0.41 6.55
C GLY A 30 2.02 1.25 7.82
N LEU A 31 0.85 1.19 8.44
CA LEU A 31 0.52 1.96 9.65
C LEU A 31 0.64 1.11 10.92
N MET A 32 1.84 0.96 11.49
CA MET A 32 2.05 0.09 12.65
C MET A 32 1.30 0.59 13.91
N ASN A 33 0.74 -0.35 14.67
CA ASN A 33 -0.10 -0.11 15.85
C ASN A 33 -1.26 0.87 15.57
N SER A 34 -1.73 0.92 14.32
CA SER A 34 -2.90 1.71 13.98
C SER A 34 -4.19 0.97 14.29
N GLU A 35 -5.25 1.73 14.55
CA GLU A 35 -6.64 1.25 14.55
C GLU A 35 -7.51 2.25 13.78
N ASP A 36 -8.29 1.76 12.84
CA ASP A 36 -9.41 2.49 12.24
C ASP A 36 -10.60 2.47 13.21
N GLN A 37 -11.10 3.64 13.59
CA GLN A 37 -12.21 3.74 14.54
C GLN A 37 -13.54 3.20 13.99
N SER A 38 -13.74 3.29 12.68
CA SER A 38 -14.99 2.91 12.02
C SER A 38 -15.08 1.40 11.82
N THR A 39 -13.99 0.77 11.37
CA THR A 39 -13.93 -0.65 11.03
C THR A 39 -13.28 -1.51 12.11
N ARG A 40 -12.59 -0.90 13.09
CA ARG A 40 -11.76 -1.54 14.13
C ARG A 40 -10.57 -2.33 13.60
N ARG A 41 -10.27 -2.22 12.31
CA ARG A 41 -9.13 -2.89 11.70
C ARG A 41 -7.83 -2.24 12.15
N LYS A 42 -6.79 -3.07 12.26
CA LYS A 42 -5.49 -2.67 12.79
C LYS A 42 -4.38 -2.88 11.78
N ASN A 43 -3.31 -2.11 11.94
CA ASN A 43 -2.10 -2.22 11.13
C ASN A 43 -2.41 -2.21 9.62
N LEU A 44 -3.12 -1.17 9.16
CA LEU A 44 -3.54 -1.08 7.77
C LEU A 44 -2.38 -0.74 6.83
N THR A 45 -2.45 -1.26 5.60
CA THR A 45 -1.67 -0.73 4.49
C THR A 45 -2.51 0.28 3.71
N MET A 46 -2.04 1.52 3.66
CA MET A 46 -2.70 2.62 2.94
C MET A 46 -1.99 2.91 1.64
N ALA A 47 -2.75 3.29 0.63
CA ALA A 47 -2.25 3.88 -0.61
C ALA A 47 -2.75 5.31 -0.74
N ILE A 48 -1.83 6.22 -1.01
CA ILE A 48 -2.10 7.63 -1.24
C ILE A 48 -1.73 7.94 -2.68
N VAL A 49 -2.70 8.42 -3.46
CA VAL A 49 -2.47 8.83 -4.84
C VAL A 49 -2.37 10.34 -4.90
N GLY A 50 -1.48 10.86 -5.73
CA GLY A 50 -1.23 12.30 -5.85
C GLY A 50 -0.10 12.63 -6.81
N TRP A 51 0.56 13.75 -6.58
CA TRP A 51 1.69 14.22 -7.39
C TRP A 51 2.95 14.35 -6.55
N PHE A 52 4.10 14.02 -7.14
CA PHE A 52 5.40 14.15 -6.50
C PHE A 52 6.34 14.98 -7.37
N ASP A 53 6.85 16.08 -6.82
CA ASP A 53 7.74 17.01 -7.53
C ASP A 53 9.25 16.69 -7.33
N GLY A 54 9.56 15.53 -6.74
CA GLY A 54 10.91 15.16 -6.31
C GLY A 54 11.27 15.58 -4.89
N ARG A 55 10.41 16.36 -4.21
CA ARG A 55 10.63 16.86 -2.85
C ARG A 55 9.41 16.74 -1.95
N THR A 56 8.23 17.04 -2.48
CA THR A 56 6.96 17.09 -1.76
C THR A 56 5.91 16.27 -2.49
N PHE A 57 5.06 15.62 -1.70
CA PHE A 57 3.95 14.81 -2.19
C PHE A 57 2.63 15.55 -1.93
N ALA A 58 1.90 15.87 -2.99
CA ALA A 58 0.59 16.51 -2.91
C ALA A 58 -0.50 15.45 -3.09
N LYS A 59 -1.23 15.14 -2.00
CA LYS A 59 -2.30 14.13 -2.01
C LYS A 59 -3.50 14.57 -2.85
N GLU A 60 -3.96 13.68 -3.73
CA GLU A 60 -5.27 13.74 -4.37
C GLU A 60 -6.31 12.99 -3.51
N PHE A 61 -6.08 11.71 -3.26
CA PHE A 61 -6.92 10.87 -2.41
C PHE A 61 -6.11 9.79 -1.69
N GLU A 62 -6.73 9.12 -0.72
CA GLU A 62 -6.17 7.96 -0.04
C GLU A 62 -7.22 6.86 0.11
N GLN A 63 -6.79 5.61 0.06
CA GLN A 63 -7.62 4.44 0.30
C GLN A 63 -6.82 3.34 1.00
N GLU A 64 -7.54 2.41 1.64
CA GLU A 64 -6.93 1.16 2.06
C GLU A 64 -6.54 0.32 0.82
N LEU A 65 -5.35 -0.26 0.83
CA LEU A 65 -4.83 -1.02 -0.31
C LEU A 65 -5.50 -2.39 -0.46
N ASP A 66 -5.87 -3.02 0.66
CA ASP A 66 -6.46 -4.34 0.69
C ASP A 66 -7.51 -4.43 1.80
N PHE A 67 -8.78 -4.40 1.41
CA PHE A 67 -9.86 -4.44 2.37
C PHE A 67 -10.33 -5.87 2.71
N GLY A 68 -9.88 -6.88 1.96
CA GLY A 68 -10.43 -8.23 2.01
C GLY A 68 -9.56 -9.23 2.77
N THR A 69 -8.24 -9.04 2.77
CA THR A 69 -7.28 -9.93 3.42
C THR A 69 -6.28 -9.16 4.27
N ASP A 70 -5.58 -9.85 5.16
CA ASP A 70 -4.44 -9.25 5.85
C ASP A 70 -3.29 -9.03 4.86
N ASN A 71 -2.85 -7.79 4.77
CA ASN A 71 -1.79 -7.39 3.86
C ASN A 71 -1.03 -6.21 4.47
N TYR A 72 0.15 -6.51 5.01
CA TYR A 72 1.03 -5.51 5.62
C TYR A 72 2.40 -5.49 4.94
N ALA A 73 3.17 -4.42 5.17
CA ALA A 73 4.51 -4.23 4.59
C ALA A 73 4.56 -4.41 3.06
N PHE A 74 3.52 -3.97 2.35
CA PHE A 74 3.42 -4.10 0.90
C PHE A 74 4.54 -3.33 0.20
N GLN A 75 5.20 -3.99 -0.76
CA GLN A 75 6.25 -3.41 -1.59
C GLN A 75 5.94 -3.69 -3.06
N ALA A 76 6.35 -2.77 -3.92
CA ALA A 76 6.10 -2.86 -5.35
C ALA A 76 7.29 -2.33 -6.16
N PHE A 77 7.32 -2.71 -7.43
CA PHE A 77 8.33 -2.32 -8.40
C PHE A 77 7.71 -2.18 -9.79
N VAL A 78 8.40 -1.44 -10.66
CA VAL A 78 8.03 -1.31 -12.06
C VAL A 78 8.55 -2.52 -12.83
N ASP A 79 7.68 -3.19 -13.57
CA ASP A 79 7.98 -4.32 -14.46
C ASP A 79 7.48 -4.01 -15.87
N GLY A 80 8.36 -3.45 -16.70
CA GLY A 80 8.00 -2.92 -18.02
C GLY A 80 6.99 -1.77 -17.91
N ASP A 81 5.82 -1.96 -18.52
CA ASP A 81 4.72 -0.98 -18.49
C ASP A 81 3.74 -1.21 -17.33
N ALA A 82 4.00 -2.22 -16.48
CA ALA A 82 3.16 -2.55 -15.33
C ALA A 82 3.86 -2.21 -14.00
N ILE A 83 3.05 -2.09 -12.95
CA ILE A 83 3.53 -2.02 -11.58
C ILE A 83 3.08 -3.28 -10.87
N VAL A 84 4.03 -4.03 -10.32
CA VAL A 84 3.77 -5.28 -9.62
C VAL A 84 4.11 -5.10 -8.16
N GLY A 85 3.24 -5.58 -7.28
CA GLY A 85 3.47 -5.56 -5.84
C GLY A 85 3.06 -6.84 -5.13
N ILE A 86 3.64 -7.02 -3.95
CA ILE A 86 3.42 -8.16 -3.07
C ILE A 86 3.51 -7.67 -1.63
N GLY A 87 2.74 -8.30 -0.73
CA GLY A 87 2.79 -7.96 0.68
C GLY A 87 2.86 -9.18 1.57
N TRP A 88 3.06 -8.93 2.86
CA TRP A 88 3.03 -9.95 3.89
C TRP A 88 1.57 -10.31 4.20
N LEU A 89 1.20 -11.57 3.95
CA LEU A 89 -0.15 -12.10 4.17
C LEU A 89 -0.34 -12.43 5.66
N ALA A 90 -0.35 -11.39 6.49
CA ALA A 90 -0.53 -11.46 7.93
C ALA A 90 -0.65 -10.05 8.53
N ASN A 91 -1.05 -10.00 9.80
CA ASN A 91 -1.23 -8.76 10.55
C ASN A 91 -0.53 -8.86 11.91
N TRP A 92 0.11 -7.76 12.33
CA TRP A 92 0.71 -7.68 13.67
C TRP A 92 -0.30 -7.82 14.81
N ALA A 93 -1.61 -7.67 14.55
CA ALA A 93 -2.66 -7.88 15.53
C ALA A 93 -2.83 -9.35 15.94
N ASP A 94 -2.38 -10.29 15.10
CA ASP A 94 -2.63 -11.73 15.26
C ASP A 94 -1.41 -12.51 15.77
N THR A 95 -0.33 -11.81 16.11
CA THR A 95 0.90 -12.41 16.63
C THR A 95 1.16 -12.02 18.08
N GLY A 96 2.03 -12.79 18.74
CA GLY A 96 2.46 -12.53 20.10
C GLY A 96 3.49 -13.55 20.59
N PRO A 97 4.12 -13.32 21.75
CA PRO A 97 5.25 -14.14 22.22
C PRO A 97 4.95 -15.64 22.42
N ALA A 98 3.67 -15.99 22.57
CA ALA A 98 3.22 -17.37 22.78
C ALA A 98 2.62 -18.02 21.52
N ILE A 99 2.58 -17.30 20.39
CA ILE A 99 1.97 -17.75 19.14
C ILE A 99 3.10 -18.09 18.18
N ASP A 100 3.17 -19.35 17.74
CA ASP A 100 3.94 -19.68 16.54
C ASP A 100 3.20 -19.11 15.33
N PHE A 101 3.88 -18.24 14.58
CA PHE A 101 3.25 -17.36 13.59
C PHE A 101 3.79 -17.63 12.18
N PRO A 102 3.42 -18.77 11.57
CA PRO A 102 3.81 -19.07 10.19
C PRO A 102 3.03 -18.14 9.25
N THR A 103 3.77 -17.39 8.44
CA THR A 103 3.18 -16.44 7.49
C THR A 103 3.64 -16.72 6.08
N ALA A 104 2.91 -16.15 5.11
CA ALA A 104 3.26 -16.22 3.70
C ALA A 104 3.29 -14.82 3.08
N MET A 105 3.65 -14.76 1.80
CA MET A 105 3.41 -13.58 0.98
C MET A 105 2.04 -13.68 0.31
N THR A 106 1.42 -12.55 -0.03
CA THR A 106 0.25 -12.52 -0.92
C THR A 106 0.63 -13.05 -2.30
N LEU A 107 -0.36 -13.31 -3.16
CA LEU A 107 -0.06 -13.40 -4.60
C LEU A 107 0.50 -12.05 -5.09
N PRO A 108 1.40 -12.05 -6.09
CA PRO A 108 1.75 -10.84 -6.81
C PRO A 108 0.51 -10.22 -7.45
N ARG A 109 0.43 -8.90 -7.42
CA ARG A 109 -0.71 -8.12 -7.93
C ARG A 109 -0.22 -6.99 -8.81
N ASN A 110 -0.94 -6.74 -9.90
CA ASN A 110 -0.78 -5.52 -10.65
C ASN A 110 -1.33 -4.34 -9.85
N ILE A 111 -0.79 -3.14 -10.04
CA ILE A 111 -1.32 -1.90 -9.47
C ILE A 111 -1.67 -0.98 -10.61
N HIS A 112 -2.92 -0.53 -10.69
CA HIS A 112 -3.33 0.44 -11.69
C HIS A 112 -4.48 1.31 -11.20
N LEU A 113 -4.61 2.49 -11.79
CA LEU A 113 -5.69 3.42 -11.51
C LEU A 113 -6.80 3.26 -12.55
N SER A 114 -8.03 3.07 -12.10
CA SER A 114 -9.19 2.98 -12.98
C SER A 114 -10.41 3.60 -12.31
N ALA A 115 -11.17 4.42 -13.06
CA ALA A 115 -12.36 5.10 -12.57
C ALA A 115 -12.17 5.92 -11.27
N GLY A 116 -10.96 6.44 -11.03
CA GLY A 116 -10.63 7.22 -9.83
C GLY A 116 -10.28 6.39 -8.59
N GLU A 117 -10.14 5.08 -8.74
CA GLU A 117 -9.78 4.15 -7.66
C GLU A 117 -8.53 3.36 -8.02
N LEU A 118 -7.74 3.02 -7.00
CA LEU A 118 -6.58 2.15 -7.13
C LEU A 118 -7.02 0.69 -7.06
N HIS A 119 -6.68 -0.10 -8.07
CA HIS A 119 -7.02 -1.52 -8.18
C HIS A 119 -5.78 -2.39 -8.09
N THR A 120 -5.89 -3.51 -7.38
CA THR A 120 -4.79 -4.47 -7.18
C THR A 120 -5.14 -5.91 -7.58
N PRO A 121 -5.52 -6.20 -8.84
CA PRO A 121 -5.86 -7.57 -9.25
C PRO A 121 -4.62 -8.48 -9.19
N PRO A 122 -4.78 -9.79 -8.91
CA PRO A 122 -3.72 -10.78 -9.13
C PRO A 122 -3.19 -10.75 -10.57
N ILE A 123 -1.91 -11.10 -10.74
CA ILE A 123 -1.30 -11.30 -12.07
C ILE A 123 -1.87 -12.56 -12.73
#